data_AF-B4NUH1-F1
#
_entry.id   AF-B4NUH1-F1
#
_cell.length_a   1.000
_cell.length_b   1.000
_cell.length_c   1.000
_cell.angle_alpha   90.00
_cell.angle_beta   90.00
_cell.angle_gamma   90.00
#
_symmetry.space_group_name_H-M   'P 1'
#
loop_
_entity.id
_entity.type
_entity.pdbx_description
1 polymer ?
#
loop_
_entity_poly.entity_id
_entity_poly.type
_entity_poly.pdbx_seq_one_letter_code
_entity_poly.pdbx_strand_id
1 'polypeptide(L)' 'LLGRLPSHSRIVFVESFCRVETLSLSGRLLLPLADLFVVHWPALATRYVDKKNVRYFGRIL' A
#
# COMPACT_ATOMS: atom_id res chain seq x y z
N LEU A 1 -17.63 -10.14 3.10
CA LEU A 1 -16.28 -10.51 2.62
C LEU A 1 -15.16 -10.28 3.65
N LEU A 2 -15.27 -9.33 4.58
CA LEU A 2 -14.31 -9.10 5.67
C LEU A 2 -14.40 -10.07 6.88
N GLY A 3 -15.52 -10.79 7.05
CA GLY A 3 -15.81 -11.57 8.26
C GLY A 3 -15.08 -12.90 8.44
N ARG A 4 -14.13 -13.27 7.58
CA ARG A 4 -13.38 -14.55 7.67
C ARG A 4 -11.89 -14.39 7.98
N LEU A 5 -11.40 -13.16 8.17
CA LEU A 5 -10.00 -12.95 8.53
C LEU A 5 -9.79 -13.24 10.02
N PRO A 6 -8.89 -14.16 10.38
CA PRO A 6 -8.44 -14.35 11.76
C PRO A 6 -8.00 -13.03 12.40
N SER A 7 -8.18 -12.90 13.71
CA SER A 7 -7.82 -11.71 14.50
C SER A 7 -6.34 -11.30 14.41
N HIS A 8 -5.47 -12.16 13.89
CA HIS A 8 -4.02 -11.92 13.74
C HIS A 8 -3.55 -11.91 12.27
N SER A 9 -4.44 -11.82 11.29
CA SER A 9 -4.04 -11.73 9.88
C SER A 9 -3.48 -10.35 9.54
N ARG A 10 -2.26 -10.32 9.00
CA ARG A 10 -1.65 -9.11 8.44
C ARG A 10 -2.04 -8.97 6.98
N ILE A 11 -2.58 -7.81 6.62
CA ILE A 11 -2.97 -7.45 5.25
C ILE A 11 -1.85 -6.62 4.65
N VAL A 12 -1.17 -7.19 3.65
CA VAL A 12 -0.16 -6.49 2.85
C VAL A 12 -0.75 -6.19 1.50
N PHE A 13 -0.78 -4.91 1.13
CA PHE A 13 -1.17 -4.48 -0.21
C PHE A 13 0.06 -3.97 -0.95
N VAL A 14 0.28 -4.49 -2.16
CA VAL A 14 1.35 -4.03 -3.06
C VAL A 14 0.69 -3.31 -4.22
N GLU A 15 1.01 -2.03 -4.38
CA GLU A 15 0.51 -1.23 -5.50
C GLU A 15 1.19 -1.64 -6.80
N SER A 16 0.47 -1.51 -7.92
CA SER A 16 1.02 -1.86 -9.24
C SER A 16 2.21 -1.00 -9.64
N PHE A 17 3.19 -1.61 -10.32
CA PHE A 17 4.40 -0.96 -10.81
C PHE A 17 4.12 0.18 -11.81
N CYS A 18 3.03 0.14 -12.57
CA CYS A 18 2.74 1.11 -13.63
C CYS A 18 2.29 2.51 -13.14
N ARG A 19 1.95 2.67 -11.85
CA ARG A 19 1.42 3.93 -11.32
C ARG A 19 2.48 4.69 -10.54
N VAL A 20 2.99 5.76 -11.13
CA VAL A 20 4.08 6.57 -10.58
C VAL A 20 3.56 7.78 -9.78
N GLU A 21 2.45 8.39 -10.22
CA GLU A 21 2.00 9.69 -9.71
C GLU A 21 0.85 9.62 -8.69
N THR A 22 -0.05 8.63 -8.85
CA THR A 22 -1.28 8.50 -8.06
C THR A 22 -1.61 7.05 -7.74
N LEU A 23 -2.10 6.80 -6.52
CA LEU A 23 -2.59 5.49 -6.09
C LEU A 23 -3.77 5.04 -6.96
N SER A 24 -3.89 3.73 -7.16
CA SER A 24 -5.06 3.15 -7.81
C SER A 24 -6.32 3.39 -6.96
N LEU A 25 -7.51 3.25 -7.57
CA LEU A 25 -8.76 3.30 -6.81
C LEU A 25 -8.76 2.26 -5.69
N SER A 26 -8.34 1.04 -6.00
CA SER A 26 -8.18 -0.05 -5.04
C SER A 26 -7.15 0.29 -3.96
N GLY A 27 -5.99 0.85 -4.34
CA GLY A 27 -4.97 1.29 -3.40
C GLY A 27 -5.49 2.33 -2.41
N ARG A 28 -6.29 3.31 -2.87
CA ARG A 28 -6.91 4.30 -1.98
C ARG A 28 -7.93 3.68 -1.02
N LEU A 29 -8.72 2.71 -1.47
CA LEU A 29 -9.70 2.02 -0.63
C LEU A 29 -9.05 1.08 0.39
N LEU A 30 -7.94 0.45 0.01
CA LEU A 30 -7.20 -0.48 0.87
C LEU A 30 -6.18 0.23 1.78
N LEU A 31 -5.85 1.49 1.51
CA LEU A 31 -4.94 2.29 2.33
C LEU A 31 -5.31 2.32 3.82
N PRO A 32 -6.58 2.49 4.25
CA PRO A 32 -6.93 2.40 5.67
C PRO A 32 -7.06 0.96 6.21
N LEU A 33 -7.14 -0.05 5.33
CA LEU A 33 -7.39 -1.45 5.71
C LEU A 33 -6.09 -2.27 5.80
N ALA A 34 -5.08 -1.93 5.01
CA ALA A 34 -3.83 -2.65 4.95
C ALA A 34 -2.91 -2.29 6.12
N ASP A 35 -2.33 -3.29 6.77
CA ASP A 35 -1.29 -3.11 7.80
C ASP A 35 0.04 -2.63 7.19
N LEU A 36 0.33 -3.11 5.97
CA LEU A 36 1.49 -2.70 5.20
C LEU A 36 1.08 -2.39 3.76
N PHE A 37 1.42 -1.19 3.31
CA PHE A 37 1.14 -0.70 1.97
C PHE A 37 2.47 -0.46 1.25
N VAL A 38 2.76 -1.28 0.25
CA VAL A 38 4.01 -1.25 -0.51
C VAL A 38 3.86 -0.39 -1.75
N VAL A 39 4.75 0.59 -1.89
CA VAL A 39 4.87 1.44 -3.09
C VAL A 39 6.23 1.26 -3.76
N HIS A 40 6.24 1.32 -5.09
CA HIS A 40 7.44 1.11 -5.90
C HIS A 40 8.17 2.40 -6.29
N TRP A 41 7.54 3.56 -6.12
CA TRP A 41 8.08 4.84 -6.59
C TRP A 41 8.33 5.80 -5.43
N PRO A 42 9.52 6.42 -5.35
CA PRO A 42 9.84 7.32 -4.24
C PRO A 42 8.95 8.57 -4.25
N ALA A 43 8.60 9.10 -5.42
CA ALA A 43 7.69 10.25 -5.54
C ALA A 43 6.32 9.97 -4.90
N LEU A 44 5.78 8.76 -5.11
CA LEU A 44 4.53 8.32 -4.51
C LEU A 44 4.69 8.12 -3.00
N ALA A 45 5.81 7.56 -2.55
CA ALA A 45 6.11 7.39 -1.14
C ALA A 45 6.20 8.74 -0.40
N THR A 46 6.86 9.74 -1.00
CA THR A 46 6.94 11.10 -0.44
C THR A 46 5.55 11.74 -0.35
N ARG A 47 4.69 11.51 -1.35
CA ARG A 47 3.33 12.06 -1.36
C ARG A 47 2.44 11.50 -0.24
N TYR A 48 2.65 10.25 0.15
CA TYR A 48 1.89 9.56 1.19
C TYR A 48 2.72 9.30 2.45
N VAL A 49 3.74 10.13 2.72
CA VAL A 49 4.63 10.00 3.87
C VAL A 49 3.91 10.19 5.21
N ASP A 50 2.76 10.87 5.19
CA ASP A 50 1.87 11.02 6.35
C ASP A 50 1.23 9.69 6.79
N LYS A 51 1.24 8.68 5.91
CA LYS A 51 0.65 7.35 6.17
C LYS A 51 1.67 6.41 6.79
N LYS A 52 1.44 6.03 8.05
CA LYS A 52 2.33 5.16 8.83
C LYS A 52 2.50 3.75 8.25
N ASN A 53 1.50 3.27 7.52
CA ASN A 53 1.49 1.94 6.91
C ASN A 53 2.11 1.91 5.51
N VAL A 54 2.43 3.06 4.90
CA VAL A 54 3.08 3.11 3.59
C VAL A 54 4.57 2.92 3.72
N ARG A 55 5.13 1.97 2.96
CA ARG A 55 6.57 1.73 2.87
C ARG A 55 7.02 1.61 1.43
N TYR A 56 8.11 2.31 1.14
CA TYR A 56 8.86 2.18 -0.09
C TYR A 56 9.98 1.17 0.10
N PHE A 57 10.03 0.17 -0.77
CA PHE A 57 11.04 -0.90 -0.70
C PHE A 57 12.12 -0.78 -1.79
N GLY A 58 12.11 0.30 -2.58
CA GLY A 58 13.08 0.43 -3.68
C GLY A 58 12.74 -0.40 -4.90
N ARG A 59 13.74 -0.59 -5.76
CA ARG A 59 13.68 -1.56 -6.87
C ARG A 59 13.74 -2.96 -6.25
N ILE A 60 12.58 -3.61 -6.16
CA ILE A 60 12.51 -5.07 -5.96
C ILE A 60 12.69 -5.69 -7.35
N LEU A 61 13.95 -5.78 -7.80
CA LEU A 61 14.41 -6.49 -8.99
C LEU A 61 15.76 -7.10 -8.68
#